data_AF-A2FNC6-F1
#
_entry.id   AF-A2FNC6-F1
#
_cell.length_a   1.000
_cell.length_b   1.000
_cell.length_c   1.000
_cell.angle_alpha   90.00
_cell.angle_beta   90.00
_cell.angle_gamma   90.00
#
_symmetry.space_group_name_H-M   'P 1'
#
loop_
_entity.id
_entity.type
_entity.pdbx_description
1 polymer ?
#
loop_
_entity_poly.entity_id
_entity_poly.type
_entity_poly.pdbx_seq_one_letter_code
_entity_poly.pdbx_strand_id
1 'polypeptide(L)'
;MISLSTGGTQTSGGLGSNYTGYYGGFGYGGDCRNPYHGSGGGSGYYGGGSGGMASSQVTSGSGGSSYVSGYKGCRAIARRSTENNIDHEDSSIHYSGITFYHPEILDGKAEIPCPDPASSNSCTERGHYGNGYARITVLEQHDPITIMQCSPMLYYASIAMFNLIIIS
;
A
#
# COMPACT_ATOMS: atom_id res chain seq x y z
N MET A 1 3.99 0.16 -36.68
CA MET A 1 4.36 -0.81 -35.63
C MET A 1 3.74 -0.31 -34.33
N ILE A 2 2.95 -1.11 -33.64
CA ILE A 2 2.37 -0.73 -32.34
C ILE A 2 3.37 -1.08 -31.23
N SER A 3 3.62 -0.15 -30.29
CA SER A 3 4.40 -0.48 -29.09
C SER A 3 3.49 -0.99 -28.00
N LEU A 4 3.97 -1.95 -27.21
CA LEU A 4 3.26 -2.42 -26.03
C LEU A 4 3.29 -1.35 -24.93
N SER A 5 2.25 -1.35 -24.10
CA SER A 5 2.30 -0.63 -22.83
C SER A 5 3.33 -1.27 -21.90
N THR A 6 3.82 -0.50 -20.92
CA THR A 6 4.76 -0.99 -19.91
C THR A 6 4.18 -0.84 -18.51
N GLY A 7 4.63 -1.69 -17.58
CA GLY A 7 4.23 -1.61 -16.19
C GLY A 7 4.89 -0.47 -15.44
N GLY A 8 4.30 -0.08 -14.31
CA GLY A 8 4.90 0.86 -13.38
C GLY A 8 6.16 0.28 -12.72
N THR A 9 7.11 1.15 -12.37
CA THR A 9 8.33 0.79 -11.62
C THR A 9 8.25 1.31 -10.19
N GLN A 10 9.34 1.21 -9.42
CA GLN A 10 9.41 1.85 -8.10
C GLN A 10 9.59 3.37 -8.16
N THR A 11 9.87 3.94 -9.35
CA THR A 11 10.18 5.38 -9.48
C THR A 11 9.47 6.08 -10.62
N SER A 12 8.72 5.36 -11.44
CA SER A 12 8.07 5.90 -12.63
C SER A 12 6.81 5.14 -12.99
N GLY A 13 5.84 5.87 -13.55
CA GLY A 13 4.69 5.28 -14.19
C GLY A 13 5.07 4.50 -15.45
N GLY A 14 4.20 3.57 -15.83
CA GLY A 14 4.32 2.82 -17.07
C GLY A 14 3.96 3.67 -18.29
N LEU A 15 4.72 3.50 -19.37
CA LEU A 15 4.41 4.10 -20.67
C LEU A 15 3.18 3.45 -21.29
N GLY A 16 2.28 4.29 -21.78
CA GLY A 16 1.16 3.91 -22.62
C GLY A 16 1.64 3.53 -24.03
N SER A 17 0.79 2.84 -24.77
CA SER A 17 1.11 2.43 -26.14
C SER A 17 1.25 3.63 -27.08
N ASN A 18 2.30 3.66 -27.92
CA ASN A 18 2.86 4.85 -28.61
C ASN A 18 1.89 5.73 -29.42
N TYR A 19 0.72 5.24 -29.83
CA TYR A 19 -0.15 5.98 -30.74
C TYR A 19 -1.31 6.70 -30.05
N THR A 20 -1.84 6.14 -28.96
CA THR A 20 -3.06 6.64 -28.33
C THR A 20 -3.19 6.27 -26.84
N GLY A 21 -2.20 5.57 -26.28
CA GLY A 21 -2.21 5.14 -24.90
C GLY A 21 -1.67 6.22 -23.96
N TYR A 22 -2.27 6.34 -22.78
CA TYR A 22 -1.88 7.28 -21.74
C TYR A 22 -0.95 6.62 -20.73
N TYR A 23 -0.08 7.42 -20.13
CA TYR A 23 0.90 6.93 -19.16
C TYR A 23 0.22 6.76 -17.80
N GLY A 24 0.68 5.77 -17.04
CA GLY A 24 0.41 5.72 -15.61
C GLY A 24 1.27 6.72 -14.86
N GLY A 25 1.01 6.89 -13.58
CA GLY A 25 1.78 7.75 -12.70
C GLY A 25 1.65 7.33 -11.25
N PHE A 26 2.08 8.20 -10.34
CA PHE A 26 2.05 7.89 -8.91
C PHE A 26 0.60 7.77 -8.42
N GLY A 27 0.21 6.59 -7.93
CA GLY A 27 -1.15 6.34 -7.44
C GLY A 27 -2.24 6.19 -8.50
N TYR A 28 -1.93 6.26 -9.81
CA TYR A 28 -2.92 6.11 -10.88
C TYR A 28 -2.39 5.34 -12.10
N GLY A 29 -3.27 4.55 -12.72
CA GLY A 29 -3.00 3.88 -13.99
C GLY A 29 -3.34 4.75 -15.21
N GLY A 30 -2.81 4.38 -16.37
CA GLY A 30 -3.10 5.06 -17.62
C GLY A 30 -4.57 4.92 -18.03
N ASP A 31 -5.22 6.04 -18.35
CA ASP A 31 -6.63 6.09 -18.71
C ASP A 31 -6.87 5.76 -20.20
N CYS A 32 -7.71 4.77 -20.50
CA CYS A 32 -8.11 4.46 -21.87
C CYS A 32 -9.29 5.33 -22.32
N ARG A 33 -9.02 6.58 -22.68
CA ARG A 33 -10.04 7.59 -23.09
C ARG A 33 -10.73 7.33 -24.44
N ASN A 34 -10.63 6.11 -24.97
CA ASN A 34 -11.17 5.77 -26.27
C ASN A 34 -11.71 4.32 -26.24
N PRO A 35 -12.98 4.10 -26.60
CA PRO A 35 -13.60 2.77 -26.58
C PRO A 35 -13.02 1.79 -27.62
N TYR A 36 -12.24 2.28 -28.59
CA TYR A 36 -11.56 1.44 -29.58
C TYR A 36 -10.20 0.91 -29.08
N HIS A 37 -9.77 1.24 -27.87
CA HIS A 37 -8.55 0.70 -27.27
C HIS A 37 -8.84 -0.57 -26.45
N GLY A 38 -7.80 -1.37 -26.15
CA GLY A 38 -7.97 -2.60 -25.39
C GLY A 38 -8.40 -2.37 -23.95
N SER A 39 -7.63 -1.59 -23.17
CA SER A 39 -7.94 -1.31 -21.76
C SER A 39 -7.13 -0.16 -21.17
N GLY A 40 -7.54 0.32 -20.00
CA GLY A 40 -6.72 1.16 -19.12
C GLY A 40 -5.56 0.36 -18.51
N GLY A 41 -4.61 1.08 -17.90
CA GLY A 41 -3.54 0.52 -17.10
C GLY A 41 -3.98 0.31 -15.65
N GLY A 42 -3.41 -0.70 -14.98
CA GLY A 42 -3.62 -0.91 -13.55
C GLY A 42 -2.93 0.16 -12.71
N SER A 43 -3.56 0.56 -11.60
CA SER A 43 -2.95 1.46 -10.62
C SER A 43 -1.93 0.72 -9.73
N GLY A 44 -1.39 1.41 -8.75
CA GLY A 44 -0.42 0.91 -7.79
C GLY A 44 0.33 2.06 -7.14
N TYR A 45 1.51 1.78 -6.62
CA TYR A 45 2.45 2.82 -6.20
C TYR A 45 2.81 3.73 -7.38
N TYR A 46 3.23 3.11 -8.48
CA TYR A 46 3.18 3.70 -9.81
C TYR A 46 2.31 2.83 -10.72
N GLY A 47 1.31 3.42 -11.36
CA GLY A 47 0.45 2.68 -12.28
C GLY A 47 1.12 2.37 -13.61
N GLY A 48 0.61 1.34 -14.28
CA GLY A 48 1.00 0.96 -15.63
C GLY A 48 0.35 1.84 -16.69
N GLY A 49 0.92 1.82 -17.90
CA GLY A 49 0.36 2.54 -19.04
C GLY A 49 -0.89 1.88 -19.62
N SER A 50 -1.72 2.66 -20.31
CA SER A 50 -2.91 2.16 -21.00
C SER A 50 -2.59 1.51 -22.34
N GLY A 51 -3.53 0.69 -22.79
CA GLY A 51 -3.60 0.23 -24.18
C GLY A 51 -3.92 1.35 -25.15
N GLY A 52 -3.65 1.09 -26.43
CA GLY A 52 -3.92 1.98 -27.56
C GLY A 52 -4.35 1.19 -28.79
N MET A 53 -4.43 1.88 -29.94
CA MET A 53 -4.76 1.28 -31.23
C MET A 53 -3.85 1.84 -32.33
N ALA A 54 -3.42 0.99 -33.25
CA ALA A 54 -2.75 1.38 -34.49
C ALA A 54 -3.01 0.36 -35.59
N SER A 55 -3.39 0.80 -36.79
CA SER A 55 -3.55 -0.05 -37.98
C SER A 55 -4.38 -1.33 -37.73
N SER A 56 -5.55 -1.17 -37.10
CA SER A 56 -6.45 -2.26 -36.72
C SER A 56 -5.92 -3.25 -35.67
N GLN A 57 -4.84 -2.89 -34.97
CA GLN A 57 -4.31 -3.63 -33.82
C GLN A 57 -4.61 -2.87 -32.53
N VAL A 58 -5.07 -3.57 -31.51
CA VAL A 58 -5.29 -3.03 -30.16
C VAL A 58 -4.27 -3.62 -29.19
N THR A 59 -3.83 -2.82 -28.22
CA THR A 59 -3.02 -3.28 -27.11
C THR A 59 -3.80 -3.21 -25.80
N SER A 60 -3.43 -4.06 -24.86
CA SER A 60 -3.90 -3.97 -23.47
C SER A 60 -3.07 -2.96 -22.68
N GLY A 61 -3.64 -2.47 -21.59
CA GLY A 61 -2.87 -1.80 -20.55
C GLY A 61 -1.98 -2.77 -19.79
N SER A 62 -1.11 -2.19 -18.97
CA SER A 62 -0.14 -2.89 -18.12
C SER A 62 -0.45 -2.69 -16.64
N GLY A 63 0.08 -3.56 -15.78
CA GLY A 63 -0.07 -3.44 -14.33
C GLY A 63 0.79 -2.35 -13.70
N GLY A 64 0.40 -1.86 -12.53
CA GLY A 64 1.23 -0.99 -11.70
C GLY A 64 2.22 -1.77 -10.83
N SER A 65 3.09 -1.02 -10.15
CA SER A 65 3.99 -1.52 -9.11
C SER A 65 3.33 -1.49 -7.74
N SER A 66 3.88 -2.27 -6.81
CA SER A 66 3.48 -2.26 -5.39
C SER A 66 4.59 -1.69 -4.53
N TYR A 67 4.23 -1.15 -3.37
CA TYR A 67 5.16 -0.66 -2.37
C TYR A 67 4.82 -1.23 -1.00
N VAL A 68 5.82 -1.74 -0.30
CA VAL A 68 5.70 -2.24 1.08
C VAL A 68 6.84 -1.64 1.90
N SER A 69 6.46 -0.88 2.92
CA SER A 69 7.43 -0.25 3.83
C SER A 69 8.25 -1.33 4.55
N GLY A 70 9.58 -1.26 4.43
CA GLY A 70 10.51 -2.25 5.00
C GLY A 70 10.91 -3.40 4.06
N TYR A 71 10.31 -3.50 2.87
CA TYR A 71 10.72 -4.52 1.90
C TYR A 71 11.93 -4.06 1.07
N LYS A 72 12.94 -4.92 0.94
CA LYS A 72 14.15 -4.60 0.17
C LYS A 72 13.81 -4.42 -1.31
N GLY A 73 14.24 -3.32 -1.90
CA GLY A 73 14.00 -3.00 -3.31
C GLY A 73 12.76 -2.14 -3.56
N CYS A 74 11.89 -1.97 -2.55
CA CYS A 74 10.93 -0.86 -2.56
C CYS A 74 11.65 0.47 -2.32
N ARG A 75 11.19 1.53 -2.98
CA ARG A 75 11.71 2.89 -2.78
C ARG A 75 10.61 3.77 -2.22
N ALA A 76 10.84 4.35 -1.05
CA ALA A 76 9.93 5.27 -0.41
C ALA A 76 9.98 6.65 -1.07
N ILE A 77 8.88 7.41 -0.93
CA ILE A 77 8.88 8.84 -1.24
C ILE A 77 9.36 9.63 -0.02
N ALA A 78 9.97 10.78 -0.27
CA ALA A 78 10.30 11.76 0.74
C ALA A 78 9.02 12.43 1.27
N ARG A 79 9.02 12.82 2.56
CA ARG A 79 7.91 13.56 3.19
C ARG A 79 7.54 14.85 2.46
N ARG A 80 8.50 15.47 1.78
CA ARG A 80 8.33 16.73 1.03
C ARG A 80 7.68 16.55 -0.34
N SER A 81 7.39 15.30 -0.74
CA SER A 81 6.75 15.01 -2.02
C SER A 81 5.37 15.66 -2.10
N THR A 82 4.99 16.04 -3.31
CA THR A 82 3.68 16.60 -3.65
C THR A 82 3.10 15.85 -4.83
N GLU A 83 1.82 16.04 -5.13
CA GLU A 83 1.15 15.40 -6.28
C GLU A 83 1.91 15.60 -7.60
N ASN A 84 2.55 16.76 -7.79
CA ASN A 84 3.26 17.12 -9.03
C ASN A 84 4.79 16.91 -8.95
N ASN A 85 5.33 16.58 -7.78
CA ASN A 85 6.75 16.37 -7.60
C ASN A 85 7.00 15.28 -6.56
N ILE A 86 7.34 14.09 -7.04
CA ILE A 86 7.61 12.92 -6.21
C ILE A 86 9.11 12.73 -6.10
N ASP A 87 9.64 12.95 -4.89
CA ASP A 87 11.05 12.74 -4.58
C ASP A 87 11.24 11.37 -3.95
N HIS A 88 12.13 10.54 -4.51
CA HIS A 88 12.40 9.21 -3.97
C HIS A 88 13.59 9.22 -3.04
N GLU A 89 13.50 8.41 -2.00
CA GLU A 89 14.59 8.11 -1.09
C GLU A 89 15.31 6.82 -1.54
N ASP A 90 16.56 6.64 -1.09
CA ASP A 90 17.28 5.35 -1.19
C ASP A 90 16.94 4.43 0.01
N SER A 91 15.73 4.56 0.53
CA SER A 91 15.18 3.79 1.66
C SER A 91 13.86 3.16 1.26
N SER A 92 13.55 1.99 1.81
CA SER A 92 12.23 1.36 1.70
C SER A 92 11.29 1.73 2.85
N ILE A 93 11.73 2.55 3.81
CA ILE A 93 10.94 2.93 4.98
C ILE A 93 10.13 4.17 4.64
N HIS A 94 8.81 4.06 4.76
CA HIS A 94 7.90 5.18 4.55
C HIS A 94 8.18 6.30 5.56
N TYR A 95 8.05 7.57 5.16
CA TYR A 95 8.37 8.72 6.03
C TYR A 95 7.53 8.80 7.31
N SER A 96 6.42 8.05 7.41
CA SER A 96 5.63 7.91 8.65
C SER A 96 6.38 7.12 9.73
N GLY A 97 7.44 6.39 9.39
CA GLY A 97 8.13 5.46 10.29
C GLY A 97 7.41 4.12 10.48
N ILE A 98 6.22 3.93 9.90
CA ILE A 98 5.49 2.66 9.95
C ILE A 98 6.11 1.70 8.95
N THR A 99 6.54 0.53 9.40
CA THR A 99 7.19 -0.50 8.60
C THR A 99 6.71 -1.88 8.99
N PHE A 100 6.72 -2.80 8.03
CA PHE A 100 6.59 -4.22 8.34
C PHE A 100 7.93 -4.77 8.81
N TYR A 101 7.90 -5.72 9.73
CA TYR A 101 9.06 -6.49 10.15
C TYR A 101 9.13 -7.76 9.31
N HIS A 102 10.26 -7.97 8.62
CA HIS A 102 10.46 -9.09 7.67
C HIS A 102 9.32 -9.28 6.65
N PRO A 103 8.94 -8.24 5.87
CA PRO A 103 7.94 -8.42 4.83
C PRO A 103 8.45 -9.37 3.74
N GLU A 104 7.53 -10.16 3.18
CA GLU A 104 7.76 -10.98 2.00
C GLU A 104 6.80 -10.56 0.89
N ILE A 105 7.34 -10.36 -0.32
CA ILE A 105 6.54 -10.19 -1.55
C ILE A 105 6.72 -11.44 -2.37
N LEU A 106 5.62 -12.16 -2.57
CA LEU A 106 5.57 -13.38 -3.34
C LEU A 106 5.09 -13.06 -4.76
N ASP A 107 5.63 -13.74 -5.77
CA ASP A 107 5.15 -13.60 -7.13
C ASP A 107 3.80 -14.32 -7.32
N GLY A 108 3.12 -14.04 -8.43
CA GLY A 108 1.84 -14.70 -8.75
C GLY A 108 1.93 -16.20 -9.03
N LYS A 109 3.13 -16.79 -8.89
CA LYS A 109 3.42 -18.20 -9.09
C LYS A 109 3.79 -18.90 -7.77
N ALA A 110 3.94 -18.18 -6.67
CA ALA A 110 4.17 -18.75 -5.35
C ALA A 110 2.87 -19.35 -4.79
N GLU A 111 3.02 -20.31 -3.88
CA GLU A 111 1.91 -20.79 -3.07
C GLU A 111 1.63 -19.81 -1.93
N ILE A 112 0.36 -19.47 -1.75
CA ILE A 112 -0.15 -18.63 -0.67
C ILE A 112 -1.23 -19.39 0.10
N PRO A 113 -1.44 -19.10 1.40
CA PRO A 113 -2.56 -19.68 2.14
C PRO A 113 -3.89 -19.28 1.50
N CYS A 114 -4.83 -20.23 1.42
CA CYS A 114 -6.17 -19.93 0.93
C CYS A 114 -6.81 -18.81 1.78
N PRO A 115 -7.50 -17.85 1.16
CA PRO A 115 -8.08 -16.72 1.86
C PRO A 115 -9.26 -17.13 2.75
N ASP A 116 -9.99 -18.18 2.37
CA ASP A 116 -11.09 -18.71 3.18
C ASP A 116 -10.58 -19.63 4.31
N PRO A 117 -10.71 -19.22 5.59
CA PRO A 117 -10.31 -20.07 6.73
C PRO A 117 -11.15 -21.34 6.87
N ALA A 118 -12.32 -21.43 6.23
CA ALA A 118 -13.16 -22.63 6.24
C ALA A 118 -12.59 -23.75 5.34
N SER A 119 -11.66 -23.42 4.44
CA SER A 119 -11.12 -24.35 3.43
C SER A 119 -10.02 -25.31 3.91
N SER A 120 -9.82 -25.42 5.24
CA SER A 120 -8.70 -26.09 5.94
C SER A 120 -7.52 -25.16 6.24
N ASN A 121 -6.95 -25.31 7.44
CA ASN A 121 -5.74 -24.59 7.88
C ASN A 121 -4.49 -24.92 7.06
N SER A 122 -4.54 -25.94 6.20
CA SER A 122 -3.44 -26.38 5.33
C SER A 122 -3.70 -26.10 3.84
N CYS A 123 -4.76 -25.38 3.49
CA CYS A 123 -5.07 -25.06 2.10
C CYS A 123 -4.08 -24.01 1.58
N THR A 124 -3.48 -24.30 0.42
CA THR A 124 -2.68 -23.35 -0.36
C THR A 124 -3.23 -23.23 -1.77
N GLU A 125 -3.05 -22.05 -2.36
CA GLU A 125 -3.37 -21.77 -3.76
C GLU A 125 -2.21 -21.03 -4.45
N ARG A 126 -2.14 -21.13 -5.78
CA ARG A 126 -1.11 -20.46 -6.59
C ARG A 126 -1.69 -19.22 -7.24
N GLY A 127 -1.34 -18.05 -6.72
CA GLY A 127 -2.11 -16.84 -6.96
C GLY A 127 -3.53 -16.97 -6.41
N HIS A 128 -4.38 -15.98 -6.67
CA HIS A 128 -5.78 -16.01 -6.23
C HIS A 128 -6.73 -15.90 -7.43
N TYR A 129 -7.68 -16.83 -7.52
CA TYR A 129 -8.73 -16.79 -8.55
C TYR A 129 -10.00 -16.14 -8.01
N GLY A 130 -10.49 -15.12 -8.71
CA GLY A 130 -11.70 -14.40 -8.34
C GLY A 130 -11.41 -12.97 -7.88
N ASN A 131 -12.11 -12.53 -6.84
CA ASN A 131 -12.02 -11.17 -6.33
C ASN A 131 -10.80 -10.99 -5.42
N GLY A 132 -10.20 -9.80 -5.38
CA GLY A 132 -9.09 -9.54 -4.45
C GLY A 132 -9.48 -9.76 -2.98
N TYR A 133 -8.54 -10.29 -2.18
CA TYR A 133 -8.74 -10.55 -0.76
C TYR A 133 -7.61 -9.92 0.07
N ALA A 134 -7.93 -9.54 1.30
CA ALA A 134 -6.96 -9.14 2.31
C ALA A 134 -7.19 -9.98 3.57
N ARG A 135 -6.16 -10.71 4.00
CA ARG A 135 -6.19 -11.51 5.23
C ARG A 135 -5.33 -10.85 6.29
N ILE A 136 -5.92 -10.59 7.46
CA ILE A 136 -5.20 -10.12 8.64
C ILE A 136 -5.28 -11.24 9.68
N THR A 137 -4.14 -11.65 10.21
CA THR A 137 -4.06 -12.65 11.28
C THR A 137 -3.29 -12.03 12.43
N VAL A 138 -3.90 -12.01 13.61
CA VAL A 138 -3.25 -11.57 14.84
C VAL A 138 -2.46 -12.76 15.37
N LEU A 139 -1.13 -12.64 15.42
CA LEU A 139 -0.25 -13.69 15.93
C LEU A 139 -0.15 -13.63 17.45
N GLU A 140 -0.04 -12.42 18.00
CA GLU A 140 0.00 -12.17 19.44
C GLU A 140 -0.81 -10.91 19.76
N GLN A 141 -1.66 -11.01 20.77
CA GLN A 141 -2.39 -9.88 21.33
C GLN A 141 -1.87 -9.66 22.75
N HIS A 142 -1.12 -8.57 22.96
CA HIS A 142 -0.72 -8.18 24.29
C HIS A 142 -1.89 -7.50 24.99
N ASP A 143 -2.15 -7.89 26.24
CA ASP A 143 -3.09 -7.17 27.09
C ASP A 143 -2.64 -5.71 27.22
N PRO A 144 -3.56 -4.74 27.17
CA PRO A 144 -3.21 -3.35 27.37
C PRO A 144 -2.48 -3.21 28.71
N ILE A 145 -1.27 -2.67 28.68
CA ILE A 145 -0.53 -2.32 29.90
C ILE A 145 -1.42 -1.36 30.68
N THR A 146 -2.06 -1.87 31.73
CA THR A 146 -2.73 -1.02 32.70
C THR A 146 -1.62 -0.31 33.42
N ILE A 147 -1.32 0.92 33.01
CA ILE A 147 -0.46 1.82 33.78
C ILE A 147 -1.26 2.12 35.05
N MET A 148 -1.11 1.28 36.08
CA MET A 148 -1.47 1.65 37.44
C MET A 148 -0.61 2.88 37.76
N GLN A 149 -1.20 4.07 37.62
CA GLN A 149 -0.67 5.23 38.31
C GLN A 149 -0.70 4.87 39.79
N CYS A 150 0.46 4.58 40.36
CA CYS A 150 0.63 4.58 41.81
C CYS A 150 0.31 5.99 42.29
N SER A 151 -0.94 6.22 42.73
CA SER A 151 -1.25 7.32 43.63
C SER A 151 -0.46 7.04 44.91
N PRO A 152 0.52 7.88 45.31
CA PRO A 152 1.13 7.70 46.61
C PRO A 152 0.03 7.85 47.66
N MET A 153 -0.20 6.80 48.46
CA MET A 153 -0.97 6.92 49.70
C MET A 153 -0.19 7.85 50.63
N LEU A 154 -0.45 9.15 50.53
CA LEU A 154 -0.11 10.09 51.59
C LEU A 154 -1.03 9.75 52.76
N TYR A 155 -0.49 9.02 53.74
CA TYR A 155 -1.10 8.83 55.05
C TYR A 155 -1.24 10.23 55.68
N TYR A 156 -2.45 10.79 55.62
CA TYR A 156 -2.80 12.00 56.37
C TYR A 156 -3.00 11.63 57.85
N ALA A 157 -1.89 11.51 58.57
CA ALA A 157 -1.91 11.73 60.02
C ALA A 157 -1.92 13.25 60.23
N SER A 158 -3.13 13.79 60.41
CA SER A 158 -3.47 15.02 61.15
C SER A 158 -2.55 16.25 61.00
N ILE A 159 -3.06 17.31 60.37
CA ILE A 159 -3.18 18.66 60.97
C ILE A 159 -4.31 19.39 60.24
N ALA A 160 -5.14 20.04 61.05
CA ALA A 160 -6.43 20.60 60.68
C ALA A 160 -6.35 22.04 60.13
N MET A 161 -7.41 22.40 59.39
CA MET A 161 -7.95 23.74 59.14
C MET A 161 -7.17 24.67 58.20
N PHE A 162 -7.72 24.95 57.01
CA PHE A 162 -8.48 26.19 56.75
C PHE A 162 -9.28 26.05 55.45
N ASN A 163 -10.59 26.29 55.54
CA ASN A 163 -11.51 26.38 54.41
C ASN A 163 -11.20 27.61 53.55
N LEU A 164 -11.23 27.48 52.22
CA LEU A 164 -11.80 28.52 51.36
C LEU A 164 -12.30 27.93 50.04
N ILE A 165 -13.62 27.83 49.94
CA ILE A 165 -14.40 27.81 48.69
C ILE A 165 -14.13 29.13 47.97
N ILE A 166 -13.83 29.14 46.67
CA ILE A 166 -14.50 30.01 45.66
C ILE A 166 -14.31 29.38 44.25
N ILE A 167 -15.45 29.26 43.57
CA ILE A 167 -15.64 28.98 42.15
C ILE A 167 -15.16 30.18 41.31
N SER A 168 -14.39 29.92 40.25
CA SER A 168 -14.45 30.66 38.99
C SER A 168 -13.90 29.81 37.86
#